data_AF-A0A935IQI8-F1
#
_entry.id   AF-A0A935IQI8-F1
#
_cell.length_a   1.000
_cell.length_b   1.000
_cell.length_c   1.000
_cell.angle_alpha   90.00
_cell.angle_beta   90.00
_cell.angle_gamma   90.00
#
_symmetry.space_group_name_H-M   'P 1'
#
loop_
_entity.id
_entity.type
_entity.pdbx_description
1 polymer ?
#
loop_
_entity_poly.entity_id
_entity_poly.type
_entity_poly.pdbx_seq_one_letter_code
_entity_poly.pdbx_strand_id
1 'polypeptide(L)'
;MKILALLPLLIFSTVTVNGQVAPFVTATWNQTCYYNALTPTVASGGSCGRAYTGCNATALAMICKYYNWPSNGIGGTYCNSNFTTNCVNFGAQTYSYSLMPTNVTSANAEVAKLMYNLGVACNMQWSNSNSTSFFDGTVLKKYFAYSPKMYSTASFMFSTTADLINALKAELNAGRPVFAKGGGHFYLIDGYDASNKFHTNFGWSGTHNGYYAITSVTNAAGNFTPSNFLFNIKPISGTLESSKDTISVASGSNINQAMEFTSLSNFTVSTPTSWITSNITNGTPGYYDNTNSGTFNTLVNNGPIRYGYIVIQNASTTKTIVVKQDASPLTVNPSPLNYSSAGSTQNVNVNYSSWGTWTVTTPNSWLTLSTSTGSGSATFSVTAATNTASSSRNGFVIVKVGSYTDSIPVTQSGILATVVNTIKAESNLLQVFPNPANSEFNLRVSEYFINSTYVIIDELGRVLLTEKINSTEFKIDVTSLKNGMYHLNINGYSKKLIVIRN
;
A
#
# COMPACT_ATOMS: atom_id res chain seq x y z
N MET A 1 -32.83 49.96 6.87
CA MET A 1 -31.51 50.47 7.30
C MET A 1 -30.62 49.26 7.56
N LYS A 2 -29.87 48.81 6.55
CA LYS A 2 -29.02 47.62 6.58
C LYS A 2 -27.66 48.03 7.15
N ILE A 3 -27.25 47.44 8.28
CA ILE A 3 -25.88 47.57 8.78
C ILE A 3 -25.11 46.35 8.27
N LEU A 4 -24.36 46.58 7.20
CA LEU A 4 -23.37 45.65 6.65
C LEU A 4 -22.12 45.75 7.53
N ALA A 5 -21.90 44.79 8.43
CA ALA A 5 -20.64 44.65 9.13
C ALA A 5 -19.70 43.78 8.26
N LEU A 6 -18.78 44.43 7.54
CA LEU A 6 -17.63 43.75 6.95
C LEU A 6 -16.73 43.26 8.10
N LEU A 7 -16.73 41.96 8.37
CA LEU A 7 -15.62 41.33 9.09
C LEU A 7 -14.40 41.29 8.15
N PRO A 8 -13.22 41.76 8.59
CA PRO A 8 -12.00 41.54 7.83
C PRO A 8 -11.67 40.05 7.89
N LEU A 9 -11.60 39.43 6.71
CA LEU A 9 -11.08 38.09 6.48
C LEU A 9 -9.61 38.08 6.93
N LEU A 10 -9.34 37.58 8.13
CA LEU A 10 -7.98 37.30 8.59
C LEU A 10 -7.42 36.15 7.76
N ILE A 11 -6.72 36.52 6.68
CA ILE A 11 -5.78 35.65 5.98
C ILE A 11 -4.61 35.42 6.95
N PHE A 12 -4.62 34.31 7.69
CA PHE A 12 -3.40 33.84 8.34
C PHE A 12 -2.47 33.27 7.26
N SER A 13 -1.66 34.13 6.68
CA SER A 13 -0.48 33.74 5.90
C SER A 13 0.77 34.29 6.58
N THR A 14 1.24 33.59 7.60
CA THR A 14 2.67 33.45 7.89
C THR A 14 2.86 32.09 8.55
N VAL A 15 3.22 31.06 7.76
CA VAL A 15 3.98 29.95 8.31
C VAL A 15 5.31 30.58 8.73
N THR A 16 5.43 30.94 10.00
CA THR A 16 6.73 31.21 10.58
C THR A 16 7.45 29.87 10.60
N VAL A 17 8.17 29.55 9.52
CA VAL A 17 9.13 28.45 9.55
C VAL A 17 10.17 28.90 10.55
N ASN A 18 10.09 28.41 11.78
CA ASN A 18 11.15 28.62 12.76
C ASN A 18 12.45 28.14 12.11
N GLY A 19 13.43 29.04 11.97
CA GLY A 19 14.73 28.69 11.38
C GLY A 19 15.48 27.62 12.21
N GLN A 20 15.07 27.43 13.46
CA GLN A 20 15.59 26.45 14.41
C GLN A 20 14.56 26.22 15.54
N VAL A 21 14.66 25.09 16.22
CA VAL A 21 13.93 24.77 17.46
C VAL A 21 14.95 24.28 18.50
N ALA A 22 15.06 24.98 19.62
CA ALA A 22 15.94 24.57 20.72
C ALA A 22 15.46 23.24 21.33
N PRO A 23 16.34 22.42 21.92
CA PRO A 23 15.96 21.17 22.56
C PRO A 23 14.97 21.43 23.68
N PHE A 24 13.81 20.78 23.65
CA PHE A 24 12.73 21.04 24.61
C PHE A 24 12.46 19.88 25.57
N VAL A 25 13.02 18.68 25.35
CA VAL A 25 12.94 17.59 26.33
C VAL A 25 14.09 17.74 27.32
N THR A 26 13.77 18.29 28.49
CA THR A 26 14.78 18.63 29.52
C THR A 26 15.23 17.44 30.37
N ALA A 27 14.53 16.31 30.32
CA ALA A 27 14.92 15.12 31.06
C ALA A 27 16.19 14.50 30.44
N THR A 28 17.22 14.34 31.26
CA THR A 28 18.48 13.65 30.90
C THR A 28 18.56 12.33 31.66
N TRP A 29 17.60 11.44 31.43
CA TRP A 29 17.49 10.18 32.18
C TRP A 29 18.45 9.11 31.66
N ASN A 30 18.57 8.01 32.40
CA ASN A 30 19.45 6.88 32.11
C ASN A 30 18.75 5.54 32.40
N GLN A 31 19.45 4.44 32.18
CA GLN A 31 18.98 3.07 32.34
C GLN A 31 19.54 2.36 33.57
N THR A 32 20.39 3.05 34.32
CA THR A 32 21.22 2.54 35.42
C THR A 32 20.55 2.72 36.78
N CYS A 33 21.34 2.60 37.85
CA CYS A 33 20.95 2.81 39.23
C CYS A 33 19.96 3.97 39.42
N TYR A 34 19.06 3.80 40.38
CA TYR A 34 17.89 4.66 40.65
C TYR A 34 16.78 4.54 39.59
N TYR A 35 17.09 4.59 38.29
CA TYR A 35 16.10 4.42 37.22
C TYR A 35 15.59 2.98 37.14
N ASN A 36 16.48 2.01 37.35
CA ASN A 36 16.19 0.58 37.28
C ASN A 36 15.80 -0.05 38.62
N ALA A 37 15.47 0.75 39.64
CA ALA A 37 15.25 0.26 41.01
C ALA A 37 14.04 -0.67 41.18
N LEU A 38 13.24 -0.89 40.13
CA LEU A 38 12.11 -1.84 40.09
C LEU A 38 12.26 -2.92 39.01
N THR A 39 13.31 -2.89 38.19
CA THR A 39 13.57 -3.97 37.21
C THR A 39 14.02 -5.26 37.91
N PRO A 40 13.95 -6.43 37.25
CA PRO A 40 14.38 -7.70 37.83
C PRO A 40 15.83 -7.67 38.33
N THR A 41 16.07 -8.36 39.46
CA THR A 41 17.41 -8.58 39.99
C THR A 41 18.20 -9.51 39.07
N VAL A 42 19.51 -9.26 38.95
CA VAL A 42 20.42 -10.10 38.16
C VAL A 42 21.57 -10.60 39.03
N ALA A 43 22.01 -11.83 38.81
CA ALA A 43 23.04 -12.47 39.64
C ALA A 43 24.44 -11.84 39.46
N SER A 44 24.73 -11.31 38.26
CA SER A 44 25.98 -10.62 37.94
C SER A 44 25.73 -9.62 36.80
N GLY A 45 26.59 -8.59 36.69
CA GLY A 45 26.41 -7.49 35.74
C GLY A 45 25.26 -6.56 36.13
N GLY A 46 24.69 -5.89 35.12
CA GLY A 46 23.62 -4.91 35.29
C GLY A 46 24.12 -3.64 35.98
N SER A 47 23.18 -2.88 36.52
CA SER A 47 23.47 -1.69 37.32
C SER A 47 22.80 -1.83 38.68
N CYS A 48 23.57 -1.68 39.76
CA CYS A 48 23.07 -1.81 41.13
C CYS A 48 22.33 -3.14 41.41
N GLY A 49 22.85 -4.26 40.88
CA GLY A 49 22.30 -5.60 41.10
C GLY A 49 21.03 -5.91 40.31
N ARG A 50 20.68 -5.07 39.32
CA ARG A 50 19.44 -5.18 38.54
C ARG A 50 19.68 -5.01 37.04
N ALA A 51 18.78 -5.56 36.25
CA ALA A 51 18.77 -5.38 34.81
C ALA A 51 18.64 -3.89 34.44
N TYR A 52 19.15 -3.50 33.28
CA TYR A 52 18.96 -2.13 32.76
C TYR A 52 17.48 -1.88 32.43
N THR A 53 16.99 -0.64 32.50
CA THR A 53 15.59 -0.32 32.16
C THR A 53 15.24 -0.67 30.71
N GLY A 54 16.20 -0.51 29.79
CA GLY A 54 16.01 -0.59 28.35
C GLY A 54 15.84 0.79 27.71
N CYS A 55 16.44 0.99 26.53
CA CYS A 55 16.42 2.29 25.85
C CYS A 55 15.03 2.69 25.38
N ASN A 56 14.17 1.74 25.00
CA ASN A 56 12.77 2.02 24.63
C ASN A 56 12.01 2.62 25.83
N ALA A 57 12.00 1.92 26.97
CA ALA A 57 11.33 2.38 28.19
C ALA A 57 11.86 3.75 28.63
N THR A 58 13.18 3.98 28.54
CA THR A 58 13.80 5.25 28.93
C THR A 58 13.39 6.42 28.04
N ALA A 59 13.41 6.23 26.72
CA ALA A 59 12.97 7.26 25.78
C ALA A 59 11.47 7.59 25.95
N LEU A 60 10.61 6.57 26.09
CA LEU A 60 9.18 6.77 26.34
C LEU A 60 8.92 7.43 27.71
N ALA A 61 9.74 7.13 28.73
CA ALA A 61 9.60 7.74 30.04
C ALA A 61 9.94 9.24 30.01
N MET A 62 10.96 9.62 29.23
CA MET A 62 11.29 11.02 28.98
C MET A 62 10.18 11.76 28.22
N ILE A 63 9.48 11.10 27.29
CA ILE A 63 8.27 11.64 26.63
C ILE A 63 7.16 11.89 27.68
N CYS A 64 6.86 10.89 28.52
CA CYS A 64 5.87 11.04 29.59
C CYS A 64 6.21 12.17 30.54
N LYS A 65 7.49 12.34 30.89
CA LYS A 65 7.97 13.43 31.74
C LYS A 65 7.86 14.80 31.06
N TYR A 66 8.18 14.90 29.77
CA TYR A 66 8.07 16.14 29.02
C TYR A 66 6.64 16.70 29.04
N TYR A 67 5.66 15.84 28.79
CA TYR A 67 4.24 16.23 28.86
C TYR A 67 3.67 16.26 30.29
N ASN A 68 4.40 15.70 31.28
CA ASN A 68 3.87 15.33 32.59
C ASN A 68 2.53 14.59 32.47
N TRP A 69 2.48 13.59 31.58
CA TRP A 69 1.25 12.90 31.18
C TRP A 69 1.44 11.39 31.01
N PRO A 70 0.44 10.57 31.42
CA PRO A 70 -0.83 10.94 32.06
C PRO A 70 -0.76 10.91 33.58
N SER A 71 -1.64 11.63 34.28
CA SER A 71 -1.73 11.50 35.74
C SER A 71 -2.19 10.11 36.20
N ASN A 72 -3.03 9.45 35.39
CA ASN A 72 -3.54 8.10 35.60
C ASN A 72 -3.36 7.27 34.33
N GLY A 73 -2.93 6.03 34.46
CA GLY A 73 -2.91 5.10 33.33
C GLY A 73 -4.32 4.68 32.90
N ILE A 74 -4.41 4.01 31.75
CA ILE A 74 -5.65 3.42 31.21
C ILE A 74 -5.43 1.95 30.85
N GLY A 75 -6.52 1.21 30.62
CA GLY A 75 -6.46 -0.22 30.32
C GLY A 75 -6.40 -1.10 31.56
N GLY A 76 -6.08 -2.39 31.37
CA GLY A 76 -6.11 -3.40 32.43
C GLY A 76 -4.73 -3.92 32.83
N THR A 77 -4.72 -5.13 33.38
CA THR A 77 -3.48 -5.86 33.70
C THR A 77 -2.83 -6.38 32.43
N TYR A 78 -1.54 -6.10 32.28
CA TYR A 78 -0.68 -6.75 31.30
C TYR A 78 0.58 -7.27 31.98
N CYS A 79 0.97 -8.50 31.61
CA CYS A 79 2.17 -9.16 32.09
C CYS A 79 3.18 -9.26 30.95
N ASN A 80 4.44 -8.95 31.25
CA ASN A 80 5.53 -9.10 30.30
C ASN A 80 5.64 -10.59 29.90
N SER A 81 5.55 -10.91 28.61
CA SER A 81 5.58 -12.30 28.15
C SER A 81 6.96 -12.96 28.32
N ASN A 82 8.03 -12.18 28.40
CA ASN A 82 9.38 -12.69 28.69
C ASN A 82 9.60 -12.91 30.20
N PHE A 83 8.80 -12.25 31.05
CA PHE A 83 8.85 -12.31 32.50
C PHE A 83 7.42 -12.33 33.06
N THR A 84 6.75 -13.47 32.96
CA THR A 84 5.28 -13.57 33.13
C THR A 84 4.76 -13.21 34.52
N THR A 85 5.64 -13.15 35.53
CA THR A 85 5.31 -12.69 36.89
C THR A 85 5.39 -11.15 37.03
N ASN A 86 5.99 -10.46 36.06
CA ASN A 86 6.07 -9.00 36.03
C ASN A 86 4.84 -8.42 35.34
N CYS A 87 3.81 -8.15 36.15
CA CYS A 87 2.53 -7.62 35.70
C CYS A 87 2.30 -6.20 36.22
N VAL A 88 1.60 -5.39 35.43
CA VAL A 88 1.14 -4.04 35.82
C VAL A 88 -0.33 -3.91 35.45
N ASN A 89 -1.17 -3.53 36.41
CA ASN A 89 -2.52 -3.04 36.15
C ASN A 89 -2.45 -1.56 35.82
N PHE A 90 -2.45 -1.23 34.52
CA PHE A 90 -2.22 0.13 34.03
C PHE A 90 -3.32 1.10 34.40
N GLY A 91 -4.59 0.68 34.37
CA GLY A 91 -5.73 1.50 34.81
C GLY A 91 -5.73 1.84 36.30
N ALA A 92 -4.92 1.12 37.11
CA ALA A 92 -4.74 1.42 38.54
C ALA A 92 -3.47 2.24 38.83
N GLN A 93 -2.66 2.59 37.82
CA GLN A 93 -1.43 3.35 38.01
C GLN A 93 -1.68 4.85 38.07
N THR A 94 -0.97 5.52 38.99
CA THR A 94 -0.88 6.98 39.07
C THR A 94 0.57 7.43 38.94
N TYR A 95 0.80 8.57 38.29
CA TYR A 95 2.15 9.09 38.03
C TYR A 95 2.29 10.52 38.53
N SER A 96 3.12 10.73 39.56
CA SER A 96 3.35 12.04 40.16
C SER A 96 4.57 12.72 39.53
N TYR A 97 4.44 13.24 38.32
CA TYR A 97 5.58 13.81 37.59
C TYR A 97 6.25 15.00 38.28
N SER A 98 5.56 15.72 39.16
CA SER A 98 6.16 16.78 39.99
C SER A 98 7.27 16.25 40.93
N LEU A 99 7.22 14.97 41.28
CA LEU A 99 8.22 14.29 42.10
C LEU A 99 9.35 13.65 41.26
N MET A 100 9.28 13.76 39.93
CA MET A 100 10.26 13.21 39.00
C MET A 100 11.20 14.35 38.52
N PRO A 101 12.45 14.43 39.01
CA PRO A 101 13.39 15.45 38.55
C PRO A 101 13.85 15.19 37.12
N THR A 102 14.34 16.22 36.43
CA THR A 102 14.90 16.11 35.07
C THR A 102 16.23 15.36 35.02
N ASN A 103 16.94 15.27 36.15
CA ASN A 103 18.12 14.45 36.35
C ASN A 103 18.00 13.70 37.69
N VAL A 104 18.23 12.39 37.70
CA VAL A 104 18.13 11.56 38.92
C VAL A 104 19.53 11.27 39.43
N THR A 105 19.86 11.86 40.59
CA THR A 105 21.16 11.71 41.28
C THR A 105 21.08 10.85 42.54
N SER A 106 19.87 10.54 43.00
CA SER A 106 19.58 9.70 44.18
C SER A 106 18.31 8.88 43.93
N ALA A 107 18.01 7.92 44.81
CA ALA A 107 16.87 7.02 44.65
C ALA A 107 15.55 7.79 44.47
N ASN A 108 14.82 7.49 43.40
CA ASN A 108 13.51 8.09 43.12
C ASN A 108 12.52 7.02 42.67
N ALA A 109 11.59 6.68 43.56
CA ALA A 109 10.62 5.62 43.33
C ALA A 109 9.64 5.94 42.19
N GLU A 110 9.30 7.21 41.98
CA GLU A 110 8.37 7.62 40.92
C GLU A 110 8.98 7.44 39.53
N VAL A 111 10.25 7.80 39.34
CA VAL A 111 10.98 7.55 38.09
C VAL A 111 11.16 6.04 37.88
N ALA A 112 11.56 5.29 38.90
CA ALA A 112 11.71 3.84 38.80
C ALA A 112 10.39 3.13 38.44
N LYS A 113 9.27 3.59 39.00
CA LYS A 113 7.92 3.08 38.71
C LYS A 113 7.53 3.33 37.26
N LEU A 114 7.74 4.55 36.76
CA LEU A 114 7.46 4.87 35.36
C LEU A 114 8.32 4.04 34.40
N MET A 115 9.63 3.93 34.67
CA MET A 115 10.56 3.11 33.89
C MET A 115 10.15 1.64 33.86
N TYR A 116 9.81 1.07 35.01
CA TYR A 116 9.36 -0.32 35.12
C TYR A 116 8.05 -0.55 34.37
N ASN A 117 7.04 0.31 34.57
CA ASN A 117 5.73 0.17 33.92
C ASN A 117 5.86 0.24 32.39
N LEU A 118 6.68 1.15 31.86
CA LEU A 118 6.98 1.20 30.43
C LEU A 118 7.76 -0.02 29.95
N GLY A 119 8.70 -0.53 30.75
CA GLY A 119 9.40 -1.78 30.46
C GLY A 119 8.45 -2.98 30.38
N VAL A 120 7.50 -3.10 31.32
CA VAL A 120 6.43 -4.11 31.25
C VAL A 120 5.62 -3.91 29.97
N ALA A 121 5.14 -2.69 29.70
CA ALA A 121 4.30 -2.39 28.52
C ALA A 121 5.00 -2.72 27.19
N CYS A 122 6.30 -2.44 27.07
CA CYS A 122 7.11 -2.73 25.90
C CYS A 122 7.54 -4.20 25.78
N ASN A 123 7.04 -5.07 26.65
CA ASN A 123 7.42 -6.48 26.69
C ASN A 123 8.95 -6.67 26.78
N MET A 124 9.59 -5.91 27.68
CA MET A 124 11.05 -5.81 27.76
C MET A 124 11.72 -7.15 28.05
N GLN A 125 12.74 -7.49 27.28
CA GLN A 125 13.68 -8.56 27.59
C GLN A 125 14.76 -7.99 28.52
N TRP A 126 14.48 -7.96 29.82
CA TRP A 126 15.43 -7.47 30.80
C TRP A 126 16.69 -8.33 30.87
N SER A 127 17.84 -7.65 30.85
CA SER A 127 19.15 -8.30 30.88
C SER A 127 20.15 -7.49 31.71
N ASN A 128 21.18 -8.19 32.20
CA ASN A 128 22.32 -7.60 32.90
C ASN A 128 23.31 -6.88 31.98
N SER A 129 23.13 -6.98 30.66
CA SER A 129 24.07 -6.43 29.68
C SER A 129 23.38 -5.40 28.78
N ASN A 130 22.27 -5.78 28.15
CA ASN A 130 21.48 -4.86 27.36
C ASN A 130 20.02 -5.32 27.33
N SER A 131 19.10 -4.54 27.89
CA SER A 131 17.67 -4.86 27.89
C SER A 131 17.05 -4.43 26.56
N THR A 132 16.37 -5.35 25.88
CA THR A 132 15.89 -5.15 24.50
C THR A 132 14.37 -5.25 24.38
N SER A 133 13.80 -4.57 23.38
CA SER A 133 12.40 -4.71 22.99
C SER A 133 12.23 -4.46 21.49
N PHE A 134 11.06 -4.78 20.96
CA PHE A 134 10.68 -4.31 19.63
C PHE A 134 10.52 -2.78 19.60
N PHE A 135 10.59 -2.19 18.40
CA PHE A 135 10.26 -0.78 18.19
C PHE A 135 8.75 -0.60 18.28
N ASP A 136 8.26 -0.33 19.48
CA ASP A 136 6.86 -0.09 19.73
C ASP A 136 6.68 1.02 20.78
N GLY A 137 6.28 2.19 20.32
CA GLY A 137 5.78 3.28 21.18
C GLY A 137 4.26 3.40 21.18
N THR A 138 3.54 2.52 20.49
CA THR A 138 2.07 2.49 20.51
C THR A 138 1.53 2.04 21.87
N VAL A 139 2.38 1.46 22.73
CA VAL A 139 2.10 1.24 24.16
C VAL A 139 1.64 2.52 24.87
N LEU A 140 2.10 3.69 24.41
CA LEU A 140 1.64 4.98 24.94
C LEU A 140 0.15 5.22 24.66
N LYS A 141 -0.36 4.78 23.50
CA LYS A 141 -1.80 4.81 23.19
C LYS A 141 -2.57 3.88 24.13
N LYS A 142 -2.07 2.65 24.27
CA LYS A 142 -2.75 1.56 24.99
C LYS A 142 -2.90 1.83 26.48
N TYR A 143 -1.85 2.34 27.12
CA TYR A 143 -1.77 2.38 28.59
C TYR A 143 -1.54 3.78 29.17
N PHE A 144 -1.10 4.74 28.37
CA PHE A 144 -0.70 6.08 28.82
C PHE A 144 -1.54 7.21 28.20
N ALA A 145 -2.68 6.88 27.58
CA ALA A 145 -3.62 7.86 27.02
C ALA A 145 -2.98 8.89 26.06
N TYR A 146 -2.02 8.45 25.26
CA TYR A 146 -1.51 9.26 24.15
C TYR A 146 -2.40 9.14 22.92
N SER A 147 -2.31 10.15 22.04
CA SER A 147 -3.20 10.29 20.90
C SER A 147 -3.21 9.03 20.02
N PRO A 148 -4.39 8.47 19.68
CA PRO A 148 -4.48 7.36 18.74
C PRO A 148 -4.01 7.75 17.33
N LYS A 149 -3.85 9.06 17.06
CA LYS A 149 -3.28 9.59 15.81
C LYS A 149 -1.76 9.46 15.71
N MET A 150 -1.06 8.92 16.72
CA MET A 150 0.37 8.57 16.59
C MET A 150 0.56 7.49 15.51
N TYR A 151 1.64 7.57 14.76
CA TYR A 151 1.94 6.57 13.73
C TYR A 151 3.44 6.34 13.58
N SER A 152 3.79 5.08 13.36
CA SER A 152 5.16 4.67 13.04
C SER A 152 5.41 4.80 11.54
N THR A 153 6.61 5.22 11.17
CA THR A 153 7.08 5.25 9.78
C THR A 153 8.54 4.84 9.70
N ALA A 154 9.00 4.50 8.51
CA ALA A 154 10.40 4.18 8.24
C ALA A 154 11.00 5.24 7.31
N SER A 155 12.32 5.45 7.39
CA SER A 155 13.01 6.44 6.56
C SER A 155 12.81 6.20 5.05
N PHE A 156 12.73 4.94 4.62
CA PHE A 156 12.49 4.57 3.21
C PHE A 156 11.06 4.86 2.72
N MET A 157 10.11 5.18 3.61
CA MET A 157 8.74 5.55 3.22
C MET A 157 8.66 7.00 2.70
N PHE A 158 9.72 7.79 2.90
CA PHE A 158 9.82 9.15 2.38
C PHE A 158 10.46 9.14 1.00
N SER A 159 9.87 9.87 0.05
CA SER A 159 10.37 9.94 -1.32
C SER A 159 11.78 10.53 -1.41
N THR A 160 12.07 11.52 -0.56
CA THR A 160 13.39 12.16 -0.48
C THR A 160 13.83 12.39 0.97
N THR A 161 15.14 12.58 1.17
CA THR A 161 15.69 13.04 2.46
C THR A 161 15.09 14.38 2.90
N ALA A 162 14.77 15.26 1.94
CA ALA A 162 14.14 16.55 2.23
C ALA A 162 12.73 16.37 2.83
N ASP A 163 11.95 15.40 2.35
CA ASP A 163 10.62 15.09 2.90
C ASP A 163 10.72 14.58 4.34
N LEU A 164 11.70 13.72 4.64
CA LEU A 164 11.97 13.28 6.01
C LEU A 164 12.35 14.45 6.91
N ILE A 165 13.26 15.32 6.47
CA ILE A 165 13.68 16.52 7.22
C ILE A 165 12.47 17.42 7.49
N ASN A 166 11.63 17.66 6.48
CA ASN A 166 10.43 18.49 6.62
C ASN A 166 9.42 17.88 7.61
N ALA A 167 9.21 16.57 7.57
CA ALA A 167 8.31 15.90 8.49
C ALA A 167 8.82 15.93 9.93
N LEU A 168 10.13 15.73 10.16
CA LEU A 168 10.74 15.89 11.48
C LEU A 168 10.58 17.33 11.99
N LYS A 169 10.88 18.32 11.15
CA LYS A 169 10.69 19.73 11.52
C LYS A 169 9.24 20.07 11.82
N ALA A 170 8.27 19.49 11.12
CA ALA A 170 6.85 19.72 11.38
C ALA A 170 6.44 19.24 12.79
N GLU A 171 6.97 18.11 13.25
CA GLU A 171 6.77 17.63 14.63
C GLU A 171 7.40 18.58 15.65
N LEU A 172 8.67 18.94 15.43
CA LEU A 172 9.45 19.78 16.36
C LEU A 172 8.90 21.21 16.45
N ASN A 173 8.48 21.79 15.33
CA ASN A 173 7.82 23.10 15.30
C ASN A 173 6.48 23.11 16.05
N ALA A 174 5.82 21.96 16.12
CA ALA A 174 4.60 21.79 16.90
C ALA A 174 4.86 21.34 18.34
N GLY A 175 6.12 21.40 18.81
CA GLY A 175 6.52 21.05 20.17
C GLY A 175 6.40 19.57 20.50
N ARG A 176 6.41 18.69 19.49
CA ARG A 176 6.29 17.24 19.67
C ARG A 176 7.64 16.56 19.49
N PRO A 177 8.15 15.81 20.49
CA PRO A 177 9.36 15.04 20.32
C PRO A 177 9.10 13.86 19.37
N VAL A 178 10.12 13.48 18.62
CA VAL A 178 10.09 12.31 17.75
C VAL A 178 10.83 11.17 18.45
N PHE A 179 10.18 10.02 18.57
CA PHE A 179 10.84 8.80 19.04
C PHE A 179 11.46 8.07 17.84
N ALA A 180 12.76 7.80 17.91
CA ALA A 180 13.54 7.28 16.80
C ALA A 180 14.29 5.99 17.18
N LYS A 181 14.54 5.16 16.17
CA LYS A 181 15.39 3.97 16.28
C LYS A 181 16.48 4.01 15.21
N GLY A 182 17.72 3.81 15.62
CA GLY A 182 18.87 3.60 14.74
C GLY A 182 19.98 2.82 15.44
N GLY A 183 20.74 2.01 14.69
CA GLY A 183 21.86 1.23 15.27
C GLY A 183 21.48 0.23 16.38
N GLY A 184 20.21 -0.19 16.45
CA GLY A 184 19.70 -1.03 17.54
C GLY A 184 19.35 -0.28 18.84
N HIS A 185 19.48 1.05 18.85
CA HIS A 185 19.17 1.91 20.00
C HIS A 185 17.90 2.74 19.77
N PHE A 186 17.25 3.15 20.86
CA PHE A 186 16.06 3.98 20.86
C PHE A 186 16.34 5.30 21.58
N TYR A 187 15.93 6.42 20.99
CA TYR A 187 16.26 7.76 21.49
C TYR A 187 15.22 8.79 21.03
N LEU A 188 15.35 10.03 21.53
CA LEU A 188 14.46 11.14 21.16
C LEU A 188 15.18 12.13 20.26
N ILE A 189 14.42 12.70 19.33
CA ILE A 189 14.77 13.90 18.60
C ILE A 189 13.83 15.00 19.06
N ASP A 190 14.37 16.11 19.56
CA ASP A 190 13.60 17.15 20.27
C ASP A 190 14.05 18.58 19.95
N GLY A 191 14.79 18.78 18.86
CA GLY A 191 15.18 20.09 18.38
C GLY A 191 15.91 20.03 17.05
N TYR A 192 16.10 21.17 16.41
CA TYR A 192 16.95 21.31 15.22
C TYR A 192 17.60 22.69 15.13
N ASP A 193 18.79 22.76 14.55
CA ASP A 193 19.52 24.01 14.35
C ASP A 193 19.30 24.63 12.96
N ALA A 194 19.85 25.82 12.74
CA ALA A 194 19.78 26.53 11.46
C ALA A 194 20.46 25.78 10.29
N SER A 195 21.27 24.75 10.58
CA SER A 195 21.97 23.92 9.59
C SER A 195 21.25 22.59 9.30
N ASN A 196 19.99 22.43 9.72
CA ASN A 196 19.21 21.19 9.60
C ASN A 196 19.84 19.99 10.33
N LYS A 197 20.66 20.22 11.36
CA LYS A 197 21.03 19.16 12.29
C LYS A 197 19.98 19.06 13.37
N PHE A 198 19.69 17.84 13.79
CA PHE A 198 18.66 17.52 14.76
C PHE A 198 19.30 17.20 16.10
N HIS A 199 18.77 17.80 17.16
CA HIS A 199 19.21 17.47 18.52
C HIS A 199 18.69 16.08 18.90
N THR A 200 19.61 15.23 19.35
CA THR A 200 19.33 13.86 19.77
C THR A 200 19.58 13.71 21.26
N ASN A 201 18.58 13.20 21.98
CA ASN A 201 18.71 12.78 23.38
C ASN A 201 18.75 11.24 23.47
N PHE A 202 19.93 10.69 23.73
CA PHE A 202 20.20 9.25 23.72
C PHE A 202 19.68 8.51 24.96
N GLY A 203 19.26 9.22 26.02
CA GLY A 203 18.86 8.59 27.28
C GLY A 203 20.02 7.98 28.06
N TRP A 204 21.19 8.64 28.01
CA TRP A 204 22.43 8.23 28.70
C TRP A 204 22.95 9.35 29.63
N SER A 205 22.08 9.95 30.45
CA SER A 205 22.44 11.08 31.32
C SER A 205 23.05 12.29 30.60
N GLY A 206 22.66 12.53 29.33
CA GLY A 206 23.24 13.60 28.51
C GLY A 206 24.50 13.20 27.74
N THR A 207 25.07 12.03 28.01
CA THR A 207 26.24 11.53 27.27
C THR A 207 25.91 11.37 25.80
N HIS A 208 26.73 11.97 24.94
CA HIS A 208 26.56 12.04 23.48
C HIS A 208 25.29 12.77 22.99
N ASN A 209 24.53 13.45 23.84
CA ASN A 209 23.47 14.33 23.34
C ASN A 209 24.07 15.45 22.50
N GLY A 210 23.37 15.86 21.44
CA GLY A 210 23.86 16.91 20.56
C GLY A 210 23.18 16.94 19.20
N TYR A 211 23.67 17.82 18.33
CA TYR A 211 23.10 18.06 16.99
C TYR A 211 23.78 17.19 15.93
N TYR A 212 23.00 16.34 15.26
CA TYR A 212 23.46 15.41 14.24
C TYR A 212 22.73 15.63 12.91
N ALA A 213 23.41 15.37 11.79
CA ALA A 213 22.70 15.23 10.52
C ALA A 213 21.81 13.98 10.60
N ILE A 214 20.54 14.07 10.19
CA ILE A 214 19.62 12.91 10.28
C ILE A 214 20.10 11.71 9.45
N THR A 215 20.91 11.95 8.42
CA THR A 215 21.53 10.93 7.57
C THR A 215 22.82 10.35 8.14
N SER A 216 23.34 10.91 9.23
CA SER A 216 24.57 10.44 9.89
C SER A 216 24.54 10.82 11.37
N VAL A 217 23.90 9.97 12.16
CA VAL A 217 23.89 10.08 13.63
C VAL A 217 24.98 9.17 14.16
N THR A 218 26.23 9.63 14.13
CA THR A 218 27.41 8.86 14.56
C THR A 218 28.13 9.57 15.70
N ASN A 219 28.51 8.82 16.73
CA ASN A 219 29.30 9.31 17.86
C ASN A 219 30.31 8.22 18.29
N ALA A 220 31.05 8.44 19.38
CA ALA A 220 32.06 7.50 19.85
C ALA A 220 31.50 6.12 20.27
N ALA A 221 30.20 6.02 20.58
CA ALA A 221 29.54 4.76 20.90
C ALA A 221 29.06 3.97 19.67
N GLY A 222 29.03 4.58 18.48
CA GLY A 222 28.68 3.90 17.24
C GLY A 222 27.84 4.73 16.26
N ASN A 223 27.26 4.04 15.29
CA ASN A 223 26.35 4.62 14.29
C ASN A 223 24.89 4.31 14.66
N PHE A 224 24.15 5.38 14.92
CA PHE A 224 22.76 5.37 15.33
C PHE A 224 21.85 6.05 14.31
N THR A 225 22.27 6.14 13.05
CA THR A 225 21.47 6.76 11.98
C THR A 225 20.07 6.10 11.94
N PRO A 226 18.99 6.88 12.09
CA PRO A 226 17.67 6.33 12.33
C PRO A 226 17.04 5.76 11.06
N SER A 227 16.41 4.59 11.19
CA SER A 227 15.63 3.94 10.15
C SER A 227 14.14 3.98 10.42
N ASN A 228 13.72 4.21 11.67
CA ASN A 228 12.33 4.19 12.09
C ASN A 228 12.03 5.35 13.02
N PHE A 229 10.81 5.86 12.90
CA PHE A 229 10.33 6.99 13.66
C PHE A 229 8.89 6.75 14.11
N LEU A 230 8.52 7.39 15.21
CA LEU A 230 7.15 7.50 15.68
C LEU A 230 6.82 8.99 15.80
N PHE A 231 5.80 9.42 15.08
CA PHE A 231 5.37 10.81 14.97
C PHE A 231 4.03 11.05 15.67
N ASN A 232 3.68 12.33 15.80
CA ASN A 232 2.46 12.83 16.41
C ASN A 232 2.30 12.39 17.88
N ILE A 233 3.42 12.32 18.58
CA ILE A 233 3.48 11.94 19.99
C ILE A 233 3.01 13.11 20.84
N LYS A 234 1.77 13.01 21.33
CA LYS A 234 1.17 13.94 22.28
C LYS A 234 0.08 13.26 23.11
N PRO A 235 -0.27 13.81 24.29
CA PRO A 235 -1.49 13.45 24.99
C PRO A 235 -2.72 13.52 24.08
N ILE A 236 -3.74 12.72 24.38
CA ILE A 236 -5.01 12.84 23.66
C ILE A 236 -5.59 14.27 23.76
N SER A 237 -6.33 14.70 22.75
CA SER A 237 -7.07 15.97 22.82
C SER A 237 -8.43 15.79 23.50
N GLY A 238 -8.61 16.38 24.69
CA GLY A 238 -9.83 16.26 25.47
C GLY A 238 -9.95 14.91 26.18
N THR A 239 -11.15 14.36 26.27
CA THR A 239 -11.42 13.07 26.95
C THR A 239 -11.75 11.92 26.00
N LEU A 240 -11.91 12.21 24.70
CA LEU A 240 -12.26 11.26 23.65
C LEU A 240 -11.63 11.69 22.32
N GLU A 241 -10.79 10.85 21.74
CA GLU A 241 -10.14 11.09 20.44
C GLU A 241 -10.18 9.82 19.58
N SER A 242 -10.49 9.96 18.29
CA SER A 242 -10.38 8.89 17.30
C SER A 242 -9.11 9.07 16.45
N SER A 243 -8.54 7.96 15.99
CA SER A 243 -7.38 7.95 15.09
C SER A 243 -7.71 8.60 13.73
N LYS A 244 -8.93 8.36 13.25
CA LYS A 244 -9.42 8.88 11.98
C LYS A 244 -10.80 9.50 12.17
N ASP A 245 -11.03 10.58 11.43
CA ASP A 245 -12.37 11.18 11.32
C ASP A 245 -13.19 10.48 10.21
N THR A 246 -12.50 9.88 9.23
CA THR A 246 -13.09 9.11 8.13
C THR A 246 -12.38 7.78 7.94
N ILE A 247 -13.14 6.69 7.81
CA ILE A 247 -12.66 5.36 7.47
C ILE A 247 -13.25 4.97 6.10
N SER A 248 -12.38 4.68 5.14
CA SER A 248 -12.76 4.17 3.83
C SER A 248 -12.73 2.64 3.83
N VAL A 249 -13.80 2.01 3.35
CA VAL A 249 -13.89 0.55 3.21
C VAL A 249 -14.36 0.18 1.80
N ALA A 250 -13.97 -0.99 1.32
CA ALA A 250 -14.36 -1.48 0.01
C ALA A 250 -15.87 -1.82 -0.04
N SER A 251 -16.39 -1.97 -1.25
CA SER A 251 -17.80 -2.34 -1.49
C SER A 251 -18.20 -3.72 -0.98
N GLY A 252 -17.24 -4.61 -0.72
CA GLY A 252 -17.48 -5.95 -0.19
C GLY A 252 -18.08 -5.96 1.22
N SER A 253 -18.36 -7.16 1.71
CA SER A 253 -18.64 -7.37 3.14
C SER A 253 -17.34 -7.16 3.89
N ASN A 254 -17.30 -6.17 4.79
CA ASN A 254 -16.11 -5.90 5.58
C ASN A 254 -16.39 -6.33 7.00
N ILE A 255 -15.57 -7.24 7.49
CA ILE A 255 -15.63 -7.74 8.86
C ILE A 255 -14.46 -7.22 9.67
N ASN A 256 -14.71 -6.91 10.94
CA ASN A 256 -13.70 -6.51 11.93
C ASN A 256 -12.85 -5.29 11.51
N GLN A 257 -13.45 -4.33 10.81
CA GLN A 257 -12.77 -3.09 10.46
C GLN A 257 -12.46 -2.30 11.73
N ALA A 258 -11.22 -1.83 11.87
CA ALA A 258 -10.78 -1.12 13.06
C ALA A 258 -11.48 0.25 13.18
N MET A 259 -12.09 0.52 14.32
CA MET A 259 -12.41 1.88 14.78
C MET A 259 -11.45 2.22 15.91
N GLU A 260 -10.31 2.83 15.59
CA GLU A 260 -9.28 3.15 16.59
C GLU A 260 -9.63 4.44 17.34
N PHE A 261 -9.78 4.38 18.67
CA PHE A 261 -10.06 5.55 19.53
C PHE A 261 -9.59 5.35 20.98
N THR A 262 -9.55 6.43 21.74
CA THR A 262 -9.25 6.45 23.19
C THR A 262 -10.31 7.24 23.93
N SER A 263 -10.83 6.69 25.03
CA SER A 263 -11.72 7.39 25.96
C SER A 263 -11.15 7.37 27.39
N LEU A 264 -11.24 8.51 28.10
CA LEU A 264 -10.87 8.63 29.52
C LEU A 264 -12.04 8.42 30.48
N SER A 265 -13.22 8.11 29.95
CA SER A 265 -14.44 7.91 30.72
C SER A 265 -15.27 6.79 30.10
N ASN A 266 -16.23 6.26 30.85
CA ASN A 266 -17.22 5.35 30.30
C ASN A 266 -17.89 5.99 29.08
N PHE A 267 -18.12 5.21 28.04
CA PHE A 267 -18.64 5.67 26.77
C PHE A 267 -19.67 4.71 26.20
N THR A 268 -20.44 5.20 25.23
CA THR A 268 -21.36 4.44 24.39
C THR A 268 -20.96 4.57 22.93
N VAL A 269 -21.26 3.54 22.15
CA VAL A 269 -21.11 3.52 20.69
C VAL A 269 -22.46 3.25 20.06
N SER A 270 -22.84 4.08 19.10
CA SER A 270 -24.07 3.90 18.32
C SER A 270 -23.78 3.99 16.83
N THR A 271 -24.48 3.17 16.04
CA THR A 271 -24.39 3.13 14.58
C THR A 271 -25.76 3.47 14.00
N PRO A 272 -26.12 4.77 13.87
CA PRO A 272 -27.43 5.19 13.37
C PRO A 272 -27.70 4.72 11.92
N THR A 273 -26.66 4.29 11.21
CA THR A 273 -26.74 3.77 9.85
C THR A 273 -26.92 2.25 9.85
N SER A 274 -28.05 1.76 9.31
CA SER A 274 -28.47 0.35 9.39
C SER A 274 -27.53 -0.66 8.73
N TRP A 275 -26.65 -0.24 7.84
CA TRP A 275 -25.66 -1.12 7.19
C TRP A 275 -24.32 -1.19 7.92
N ILE A 276 -24.18 -0.50 9.07
CA ILE A 276 -23.00 -0.54 9.95
C ILE A 276 -23.41 -1.15 11.29
N THR A 277 -22.62 -2.12 11.76
CA THR A 277 -22.79 -2.71 13.09
C THR A 277 -21.46 -2.66 13.83
N SER A 278 -21.42 -2.02 15.01
CA SER A 278 -20.25 -2.09 15.89
C SER A 278 -20.28 -3.36 16.73
N ASN A 279 -19.11 -3.93 17.04
CA ASN A 279 -18.99 -5.04 17.96
C ASN A 279 -19.16 -4.62 19.44
N ILE A 280 -19.11 -3.32 19.72
CA ILE A 280 -19.27 -2.74 21.06
C ILE A 280 -20.38 -1.69 21.05
N THR A 281 -21.14 -1.60 22.14
CA THR A 281 -22.17 -0.57 22.34
C THR A 281 -21.86 0.34 23.52
N ASN A 282 -20.94 -0.07 24.38
CA ASN A 282 -20.41 0.69 25.50
C ASN A 282 -19.03 0.18 25.90
N GLY A 283 -18.33 0.94 26.73
CA GLY A 283 -17.05 0.55 27.30
C GLY A 283 -16.59 1.46 28.43
N THR A 284 -15.45 1.09 29.02
CA THR A 284 -14.78 1.78 30.14
C THR A 284 -13.61 2.63 29.62
N PRO A 285 -12.94 3.46 30.46
CA PRO A 285 -11.74 4.17 30.04
C PRO A 285 -10.69 3.22 29.45
N GLY A 286 -10.15 3.57 28.28
CA GLY A 286 -9.26 2.69 27.54
C GLY A 286 -9.01 3.13 26.11
N TYR A 287 -8.10 2.40 25.47
CA TYR A 287 -7.81 2.49 24.05
C TYR A 287 -8.38 1.26 23.34
N TYR A 288 -9.07 1.51 22.23
CA TYR A 288 -9.82 0.52 21.47
C TYR A 288 -9.30 0.51 20.04
N ASP A 289 -8.96 -0.68 19.53
CA ASP A 289 -8.55 -0.95 18.16
C ASP A 289 -8.98 -2.37 17.75
N ASN A 290 -8.54 -2.85 16.59
CA ASN A 290 -8.89 -4.21 16.14
C ASN A 290 -8.41 -5.33 17.07
N THR A 291 -7.40 -5.09 17.91
CA THR A 291 -6.91 -6.06 18.91
C THR A 291 -7.57 -5.88 20.28
N ASN A 292 -8.22 -4.74 20.51
CA ASN A 292 -8.85 -4.35 21.77
C ASN A 292 -10.33 -4.04 21.61
N SER A 293 -11.06 -4.90 20.90
CA SER A 293 -12.53 -4.84 20.74
C SER A 293 -13.09 -3.56 20.10
N GLY A 294 -12.28 -2.75 19.42
CA GLY A 294 -12.72 -1.58 18.66
C GLY A 294 -12.94 -1.91 17.20
N THR A 295 -14.00 -2.67 16.86
CA THR A 295 -14.29 -3.06 15.47
C THR A 295 -15.73 -2.79 15.02
N PHE A 296 -15.91 -2.66 13.72
CA PHE A 296 -17.23 -2.67 13.09
C PHE A 296 -17.26 -3.53 11.86
N ASN A 297 -18.47 -3.91 11.49
CA ASN A 297 -18.77 -4.59 10.26
C ASN A 297 -19.62 -3.67 9.37
N THR A 298 -19.47 -3.84 8.06
CA THR A 298 -20.36 -3.21 7.08
C THR A 298 -20.99 -4.27 6.21
N LEU A 299 -22.28 -4.14 5.93
CA LEU A 299 -22.92 -4.92 4.88
C LEU A 299 -22.26 -4.62 3.53
N VAL A 300 -22.39 -5.55 2.58
CA VAL A 300 -22.00 -5.33 1.18
C VAL A 300 -22.70 -4.07 0.65
N ASN A 301 -21.95 -3.23 -0.07
CA ASN A 301 -22.48 -2.12 -0.84
C ASN A 301 -22.61 -2.48 -2.31
N ASN A 302 -23.82 -2.81 -2.73
CA ASN A 302 -24.14 -3.09 -4.14
C ASN A 302 -24.57 -1.84 -4.93
N GLY A 303 -24.47 -0.65 -4.33
CA GLY A 303 -24.89 0.63 -4.92
C GLY A 303 -23.72 1.58 -5.20
N PRO A 304 -24.00 2.89 -5.41
CA PRO A 304 -22.97 3.92 -5.49
C PRO A 304 -22.21 4.06 -4.15
N ILE A 305 -21.18 4.90 -4.14
CA ILE A 305 -20.48 5.26 -2.89
C ILE A 305 -21.53 5.73 -1.87
N ARG A 306 -21.47 5.18 -0.66
CA ARG A 306 -22.37 5.54 0.44
C ARG A 306 -21.60 5.93 1.69
N TYR A 307 -22.25 6.74 2.52
CA TYR A 307 -21.70 7.26 3.77
C TYR A 307 -22.57 6.87 4.95
N GLY A 308 -21.93 6.51 6.04
CA GLY A 308 -22.58 6.18 7.30
C GLY A 308 -21.76 6.67 8.46
N TYR A 309 -22.31 6.54 9.67
CA TYR A 309 -21.72 7.15 10.85
C TYR A 309 -21.61 6.14 11.99
N ILE A 310 -20.50 6.25 12.71
CA ILE A 310 -20.30 5.63 14.03
C ILE A 310 -20.15 6.78 15.01
N VAL A 311 -21.00 6.82 16.02
CA VAL A 311 -21.02 7.88 17.03
C VAL A 311 -20.55 7.29 18.35
N ILE A 312 -19.43 7.81 18.85
CA ILE A 312 -18.84 7.46 20.14
C ILE A 312 -19.09 8.64 21.07
N GLN A 313 -19.68 8.39 22.22
CA GLN A 313 -20.01 9.42 23.19
C GLN A 313 -19.55 9.02 24.57
N ASN A 314 -18.78 9.88 25.23
CA ASN A 314 -18.53 9.77 26.66
C ASN A 314 -19.23 10.93 27.40
N ALA A 315 -19.06 11.01 28.72
CA ALA A 315 -19.75 11.99 29.56
C ALA A 315 -19.58 13.46 29.13
N SER A 316 -18.51 13.82 28.41
CA SER A 316 -18.20 15.21 28.08
C SER A 316 -18.07 15.50 26.58
N THR A 317 -17.94 14.47 25.73
CA THR A 317 -17.56 14.63 24.33
C THR A 317 -18.26 13.61 23.44
N THR A 318 -18.69 14.06 22.25
CA THR A 318 -19.15 13.20 21.16
C THR A 318 -18.13 13.23 20.02
N LYS A 319 -17.76 12.06 19.50
CA LYS A 319 -16.97 11.89 18.28
C LYS A 319 -17.76 11.10 17.25
N THR A 320 -17.81 11.64 16.04
CA THR A 320 -18.45 10.97 14.90
C THR A 320 -17.35 10.56 13.93
N ILE A 321 -17.30 9.26 13.63
CA ILE A 321 -16.46 8.70 12.58
C ILE A 321 -17.33 8.49 11.36
N VAL A 322 -16.92 9.06 10.22
CA VAL A 322 -17.57 8.85 8.93
C VAL A 322 -17.04 7.56 8.32
N VAL A 323 -17.94 6.65 7.94
CA VAL A 323 -17.60 5.47 7.15
C VAL A 323 -17.98 5.73 5.70
N LYS A 324 -16.97 5.85 4.83
CA LYS A 324 -17.16 5.89 3.37
C LYS A 324 -17.00 4.48 2.84
N GLN A 325 -18.07 3.93 2.27
CA GLN A 325 -18.00 2.63 1.60
C GLN A 325 -18.04 2.82 0.08
N ASP A 326 -17.04 2.26 -0.60
CA ASP A 326 -16.90 2.35 -2.05
C ASP A 326 -18.03 1.60 -2.78
N ALA A 327 -18.24 1.94 -4.05
CA ALA A 327 -19.24 1.31 -4.91
C ALA A 327 -18.81 -0.10 -5.36
N SER A 328 -19.75 -1.02 -5.57
CA SER A 328 -19.46 -2.31 -6.19
C SER A 328 -19.09 -2.11 -7.67
N PRO A 329 -17.96 -2.66 -8.17
CA PRO A 329 -17.62 -2.54 -9.57
C PRO A 329 -18.58 -3.37 -10.43
N LEU A 330 -19.21 -2.73 -11.43
CA LEU A 330 -19.85 -3.43 -12.55
C LEU A 330 -18.77 -4.15 -13.34
N THR A 331 -18.96 -5.43 -13.66
CA THR A 331 -18.02 -6.16 -14.54
C THR A 331 -18.77 -6.85 -15.68
N VAL A 332 -18.13 -6.89 -16.84
CA VAL A 332 -18.66 -7.51 -18.07
C VAL A 332 -17.66 -8.53 -18.61
N ASN A 333 -18.15 -9.71 -18.99
CA ASN A 333 -17.30 -10.79 -19.48
C ASN A 333 -18.03 -11.58 -20.59
N PRO A 334 -17.44 -11.79 -21.78
CA PRO A 334 -16.08 -11.41 -22.19
C PRO A 334 -15.92 -9.95 -22.63
N SER A 335 -14.70 -9.42 -22.45
CA SER A 335 -14.23 -8.12 -22.94
C SER A 335 -12.73 -8.25 -23.24
N PRO A 336 -12.25 -8.13 -24.50
CA PRO A 336 -12.95 -7.74 -25.73
C PRO A 336 -13.88 -8.82 -26.30
N LEU A 337 -14.72 -8.43 -27.27
CA LEU A 337 -15.40 -9.36 -28.18
C LEU A 337 -14.69 -9.40 -29.55
N ASN A 338 -14.42 -10.60 -30.06
CA ASN A 338 -13.74 -10.79 -31.34
C ASN A 338 -14.58 -11.67 -32.28
N TYR A 339 -14.86 -11.19 -33.49
CA TYR A 339 -15.68 -11.87 -34.48
C TYR A 339 -14.91 -12.14 -35.79
N SER A 340 -15.24 -13.24 -36.45
CA SER A 340 -14.85 -13.45 -37.85
C SER A 340 -15.68 -12.57 -38.79
N SER A 341 -15.26 -12.49 -40.06
CA SER A 341 -15.98 -11.71 -41.08
C SER A 341 -17.42 -12.18 -41.32
N ALA A 342 -17.72 -13.47 -41.11
CA ALA A 342 -19.07 -13.99 -41.21
C ALA A 342 -20.04 -13.32 -40.20
N GLY A 343 -19.49 -12.84 -39.07
CA GLY A 343 -20.29 -12.40 -37.95
C GLY A 343 -20.88 -13.58 -37.17
N SER A 344 -21.25 -13.34 -35.93
CA SER A 344 -21.93 -14.31 -35.08
C SER A 344 -22.58 -13.60 -33.90
N THR A 345 -23.25 -14.36 -33.04
CA THR A 345 -23.75 -13.88 -31.75
C THR A 345 -22.83 -14.37 -30.64
N GLN A 346 -22.43 -13.48 -29.73
CA GLN A 346 -21.72 -13.83 -28.49
C GLN A 346 -22.48 -13.30 -27.28
N ASN A 347 -22.47 -14.08 -26.20
CA ASN A 347 -23.12 -13.69 -24.95
C ASN A 347 -22.13 -12.94 -24.06
N VAL A 348 -22.59 -11.85 -23.46
CA VAL A 348 -21.89 -11.06 -22.45
C VAL A 348 -22.63 -11.18 -21.13
N ASN A 349 -21.92 -11.64 -20.11
CA ASN A 349 -22.40 -11.68 -18.74
C ASN A 349 -22.08 -10.36 -18.06
N VAL A 350 -23.12 -9.67 -17.60
CA VAL A 350 -23.02 -8.55 -16.66
C VAL A 350 -23.06 -9.15 -15.27
N ASN A 351 -21.96 -9.05 -14.52
CA ASN A 351 -21.93 -9.40 -13.11
C ASN A 351 -22.15 -8.11 -12.31
N TYR A 352 -23.33 -8.01 -11.70
CA TYR A 352 -23.72 -6.86 -10.90
C TYR A 352 -24.50 -7.32 -9.67
N SER A 353 -23.88 -7.19 -8.51
CA SER A 353 -24.28 -7.89 -7.30
C SER A 353 -25.59 -7.42 -6.64
N SER A 354 -26.24 -6.30 -7.06
CA SER A 354 -27.69 -6.10 -6.79
C SER A 354 -28.40 -4.89 -7.46
N TRP A 355 -29.68 -5.10 -7.79
CA TRP A 355 -30.84 -4.18 -7.96
C TRP A 355 -30.61 -2.77 -8.52
N GLY A 356 -30.24 -2.72 -9.79
CA GLY A 356 -30.39 -1.53 -10.62
C GLY A 356 -30.64 -1.96 -12.06
N THR A 357 -31.35 -1.15 -12.83
CA THR A 357 -31.41 -1.34 -14.27
C THR A 357 -30.10 -0.84 -14.87
N TRP A 358 -29.33 -1.73 -15.48
CA TRP A 358 -28.24 -1.32 -16.35
C TRP A 358 -28.77 -1.10 -17.76
N THR A 359 -28.15 -0.18 -18.50
CA THR A 359 -28.46 0.05 -19.92
C THR A 359 -27.28 -0.39 -20.77
N VAL A 360 -27.55 -0.96 -21.94
CA VAL A 360 -26.53 -1.31 -22.92
C VAL A 360 -26.84 -0.66 -24.26
N THR A 361 -25.83 -0.04 -24.86
CA THR A 361 -25.95 0.70 -26.13
C THR A 361 -24.71 0.49 -26.98
N THR A 362 -24.84 0.69 -28.29
CA THR A 362 -23.68 0.75 -29.19
C THR A 362 -23.96 1.80 -30.27
N PRO A 363 -22.97 2.63 -30.66
CA PRO A 363 -23.11 3.50 -31.82
C PRO A 363 -22.82 2.77 -33.14
N ASN A 364 -22.34 1.53 -33.11
CA ASN A 364 -21.95 0.78 -34.29
C ASN A 364 -23.16 0.09 -34.92
N SER A 365 -23.62 0.59 -36.07
CA SER A 365 -24.79 0.07 -36.79
C SER A 365 -24.68 -1.39 -37.26
N TRP A 366 -23.48 -1.96 -37.25
CA TRP A 366 -23.22 -3.37 -37.59
C TRP A 366 -23.27 -4.32 -36.38
N LEU A 367 -23.53 -3.79 -35.18
CA LEU A 367 -23.77 -4.55 -33.96
C LEU A 367 -25.24 -4.45 -33.54
N THR A 368 -25.84 -5.58 -33.22
CA THR A 368 -27.20 -5.68 -32.65
C THR A 368 -27.12 -6.22 -31.24
N LEU A 369 -27.83 -5.57 -30.30
CA LEU A 369 -27.90 -5.98 -28.90
C LEU A 369 -29.24 -6.67 -28.64
N SER A 370 -29.24 -7.78 -27.88
CA SER A 370 -30.50 -8.51 -27.56
C SER A 370 -31.44 -7.74 -26.64
N THR A 371 -30.92 -6.73 -25.94
CA THR A 371 -31.69 -5.85 -25.07
C THR A 371 -31.00 -4.49 -25.00
N SER A 372 -31.75 -3.44 -24.62
CA SER A 372 -31.21 -2.14 -24.27
C SER A 372 -31.07 -1.94 -22.75
N THR A 373 -31.65 -2.84 -21.96
CA THR A 373 -31.66 -2.78 -20.50
C THR A 373 -31.59 -4.18 -19.86
N GLY A 374 -31.14 -4.26 -18.63
CA GLY A 374 -31.26 -5.46 -17.82
C GLY A 374 -31.15 -5.13 -16.34
N SER A 375 -31.29 -6.12 -15.47
CA SER A 375 -31.24 -5.90 -14.02
C SER A 375 -30.49 -7.02 -13.33
N GLY A 376 -29.80 -6.69 -12.24
CA GLY A 376 -28.94 -7.62 -11.51
C GLY A 376 -27.87 -8.25 -12.41
N SER A 377 -27.38 -9.42 -11.99
CA SER A 377 -26.54 -10.25 -12.85
C SER A 377 -27.38 -10.86 -13.96
N ALA A 378 -27.07 -10.52 -15.19
CA ALA A 378 -27.84 -10.95 -16.35
C ALA A 378 -26.94 -11.03 -17.58
N THR A 379 -27.42 -11.77 -18.57
CA THR A 379 -26.72 -11.98 -19.84
C THR A 379 -27.47 -11.25 -20.94
N PHE A 380 -26.75 -10.52 -21.78
CA PHE A 380 -27.25 -10.06 -23.08
C PHE A 380 -26.35 -10.61 -24.18
N SER A 381 -26.85 -10.63 -25.41
CA SER A 381 -26.03 -11.03 -26.55
C SER A 381 -25.74 -9.86 -27.47
N VAL A 382 -24.55 -9.93 -28.08
CA VAL A 382 -24.06 -9.00 -29.09
C VAL A 382 -23.93 -9.79 -30.38
N THR A 383 -24.69 -9.38 -31.40
CA THR A 383 -24.66 -9.97 -32.73
C THR A 383 -23.93 -9.03 -33.68
N ALA A 384 -22.82 -9.50 -34.25
CA ALA A 384 -22.13 -8.79 -35.32
C ALA A 384 -22.70 -9.23 -36.68
N ALA A 385 -23.17 -8.29 -37.49
CA ALA A 385 -23.51 -8.55 -38.88
C ALA A 385 -22.28 -9.01 -39.66
N THR A 386 -22.48 -9.71 -40.78
CA THR A 386 -21.39 -10.05 -41.69
C THR A 386 -20.65 -8.78 -42.12
N ASN A 387 -19.32 -8.82 -42.05
CA ASN A 387 -18.47 -7.81 -42.64
C ASN A 387 -18.15 -8.25 -44.07
N THR A 388 -18.65 -7.53 -45.07
CA THR A 388 -18.40 -7.83 -46.49
C THR A 388 -17.15 -7.14 -47.03
N ALA A 389 -16.55 -6.23 -46.26
CA ALA A 389 -15.30 -5.57 -46.63
C ALA A 389 -14.10 -6.48 -46.35
N SER A 390 -13.01 -6.30 -47.10
CA SER A 390 -11.73 -6.97 -46.87
C SER A 390 -10.94 -6.41 -45.69
N SER A 391 -11.28 -5.21 -45.21
CA SER A 391 -10.70 -4.59 -44.03
C SER A 391 -11.42 -5.02 -42.75
N SER A 392 -10.65 -5.16 -41.67
CA SER A 392 -11.22 -5.31 -40.33
C SER A 392 -11.92 -4.02 -39.90
N ARG A 393 -12.93 -4.17 -39.03
CA ARG A 393 -13.65 -3.05 -38.42
C ARG A 393 -13.68 -3.18 -36.91
N ASN A 394 -13.62 -2.04 -36.24
CA ASN A 394 -13.64 -1.94 -34.78
C ASN A 394 -14.88 -1.18 -34.32
N GLY A 395 -15.36 -1.53 -33.13
CA GLY A 395 -16.51 -0.92 -32.49
C GLY A 395 -16.46 -1.12 -30.99
N PHE A 396 -17.52 -0.74 -30.31
CA PHE A 396 -17.65 -0.96 -28.88
C PHE A 396 -19.12 -1.05 -28.45
N VAL A 397 -19.33 -1.73 -27.34
CA VAL A 397 -20.61 -1.78 -26.63
C VAL A 397 -20.44 -1.04 -25.31
N ILE A 398 -21.33 -0.10 -25.00
CA ILE A 398 -21.31 0.67 -23.75
C ILE A 398 -22.31 0.07 -22.78
N VAL A 399 -21.86 -0.26 -21.57
CA VAL A 399 -22.72 -0.66 -20.46
C VAL A 399 -22.69 0.43 -19.39
N LYS A 400 -23.86 0.88 -18.95
CA LYS A 400 -24.00 1.95 -17.93
C LYS A 400 -24.85 1.53 -16.75
N VAL A 401 -24.45 1.96 -15.56
CA VAL A 401 -25.22 1.87 -14.30
C VAL A 401 -25.05 3.16 -13.52
N GLY A 402 -26.14 3.93 -13.36
CA GLY A 402 -26.06 5.24 -12.72
C GLY A 402 -25.02 6.14 -13.40
N SER A 403 -23.99 6.58 -12.67
CA SER A 403 -22.87 7.37 -13.18
C SER A 403 -21.71 6.54 -13.72
N TYR A 404 -21.71 5.22 -13.54
CA TYR A 404 -20.66 4.34 -14.03
C TYR A 404 -20.90 3.97 -15.49
N THR A 405 -19.82 3.99 -16.28
CA THR A 405 -19.82 3.62 -17.70
C THR A 405 -18.61 2.73 -17.97
N ASP A 406 -18.83 1.58 -18.60
CA ASP A 406 -17.77 0.72 -19.11
C ASP A 406 -18.00 0.43 -20.60
N SER A 407 -16.93 0.14 -21.33
CA SER A 407 -16.97 -0.12 -22.77
C SER A 407 -16.30 -1.45 -23.09
N ILE A 408 -17.03 -2.31 -23.80
CA ILE A 408 -16.53 -3.57 -24.33
C ILE A 408 -16.02 -3.32 -25.74
N PRO A 409 -14.71 -3.32 -25.99
CA PRO A 409 -14.17 -3.20 -27.34
C PRO A 409 -14.55 -4.42 -28.17
N VAL A 410 -14.93 -4.17 -29.43
CA VAL A 410 -15.32 -5.20 -30.40
C VAL A 410 -14.44 -5.09 -31.63
N THR A 411 -13.83 -6.21 -32.02
CA THR A 411 -13.13 -6.31 -33.30
C THR A 411 -13.80 -7.34 -34.20
N GLN A 412 -13.90 -7.04 -35.49
CA GLN A 412 -14.38 -7.98 -36.50
C GLN A 412 -13.45 -8.00 -37.70
N SER A 413 -12.98 -9.19 -38.07
CA SER A 413 -12.13 -9.38 -39.25
C SER A 413 -12.85 -9.00 -40.56
N GLY A 414 -12.09 -8.61 -41.57
CA GLY A 414 -12.58 -8.48 -42.95
C GLY A 414 -12.69 -9.84 -43.65
N ILE A 415 -13.44 -9.91 -44.75
CA ILE A 415 -13.43 -11.10 -45.62
C ILE A 415 -12.01 -11.30 -46.11
N LEU A 416 -11.45 -12.47 -45.82
CA LEU A 416 -10.30 -12.97 -46.56
C LEU A 416 -10.72 -13.11 -48.01
N ALA A 417 -10.38 -12.12 -48.83
CA ALA A 417 -10.52 -12.24 -50.26
C ALA A 417 -9.65 -13.45 -50.67
N THR A 418 -10.28 -14.52 -51.14
CA THR A 418 -9.59 -15.55 -51.90
C THR A 418 -9.18 -14.93 -53.22
N VAL A 419 -8.11 -14.13 -53.18
CA VAL A 419 -7.50 -13.61 -54.40
C VAL A 419 -6.87 -14.83 -55.07
N VAL A 420 -7.49 -15.29 -56.16
CA VAL A 420 -6.74 -15.96 -57.22
C VAL A 420 -5.68 -14.93 -57.63
N ASN A 421 -4.45 -15.13 -57.17
CA ASN A 421 -3.34 -14.22 -57.41
C ASN A 421 -3.14 -14.09 -58.92
N THR A 422 -3.69 -13.01 -59.47
CA THR A 422 -3.11 -12.38 -60.65
C THR A 422 -1.75 -11.90 -60.21
N ILE A 423 -0.70 -12.54 -60.73
CA ILE A 423 0.70 -12.31 -60.43
C ILE A 423 0.98 -10.80 -60.57
N LYS A 424 1.06 -10.08 -59.45
CA LYS A 424 1.85 -8.84 -59.39
C LYS A 424 3.31 -9.26 -59.31
N ALA A 425 4.12 -8.65 -60.17
CA ALA A 425 5.54 -8.92 -60.29
C ALA A 425 6.28 -8.72 -58.94
N GLU A 426 6.65 -9.83 -58.30
CA GLU A 426 7.66 -9.83 -57.23
C GLU A 426 9.00 -10.18 -57.82
N SER A 427 9.74 -9.19 -58.34
CA SER A 427 11.03 -9.48 -58.97
C SER A 427 12.20 -9.60 -58.00
N ASN A 428 12.09 -9.23 -56.71
CA ASN A 428 13.28 -9.16 -55.83
C ASN A 428 13.18 -9.82 -54.44
N LEU A 429 12.04 -10.41 -54.04
CA LEU A 429 11.92 -11.02 -52.69
C LEU A 429 12.41 -12.46 -52.61
N LEU A 430 12.35 -13.20 -53.72
CA LEU A 430 12.65 -14.64 -53.79
C LEU A 430 13.19 -15.03 -55.17
N GLN A 431 14.43 -15.52 -55.21
CA GLN A 431 15.11 -15.98 -56.41
C GLN A 431 15.68 -17.39 -56.21
N VAL A 432 15.56 -18.21 -57.24
CA VAL A 432 15.99 -19.62 -57.27
C VAL A 432 16.87 -19.79 -58.51
N PHE A 433 18.14 -20.13 -58.35
CA PHE A 433 19.06 -20.31 -59.47
C PHE A 433 20.21 -21.30 -59.18
N PRO A 434 20.58 -22.18 -60.14
CA PRO A 434 19.93 -22.35 -61.43
C PRO A 434 18.55 -23.01 -61.27
N ASN A 435 17.64 -22.67 -62.18
CA ASN A 435 16.33 -23.29 -62.29
C ASN A 435 16.04 -23.48 -63.78
N PRO A 436 16.17 -24.69 -64.34
CA PRO A 436 16.23 -25.98 -63.63
C PRO A 436 17.48 -26.24 -62.79
N ALA A 437 17.28 -26.88 -61.64
CA ALA A 437 18.32 -27.35 -60.72
C ALA A 437 18.68 -28.80 -61.03
N ASN A 438 19.95 -29.19 -60.85
CA ASN A 438 20.38 -30.58 -61.00
C ASN A 438 20.46 -31.26 -59.61
N SER A 439 21.56 -31.07 -58.90
CA SER A 439 21.75 -31.60 -57.54
C SER A 439 21.52 -30.55 -56.45
N GLU A 440 21.71 -29.27 -56.76
CA GLU A 440 21.53 -28.16 -55.82
C GLU A 440 21.02 -26.89 -56.55
N PHE A 441 20.47 -25.95 -55.79
CA PHE A 441 20.21 -24.59 -56.24
C PHE A 441 20.50 -23.56 -55.14
N ASN A 442 20.76 -22.32 -55.53
CA ASN A 442 20.86 -21.19 -54.61
C ASN A 442 19.49 -20.56 -54.42
N LEU A 443 19.11 -20.38 -53.16
CA LEU A 443 17.95 -19.62 -52.76
C LEU A 443 18.41 -18.25 -52.24
N ARG A 444 18.04 -17.18 -52.94
CA ARG A 444 18.22 -15.81 -52.47
C ARG A 444 16.88 -15.24 -52.03
N VAL A 445 16.82 -14.73 -50.80
CA VAL A 445 15.62 -14.22 -50.14
C VAL A 445 15.88 -12.82 -49.56
N SER A 446 14.83 -12.01 -49.44
CA SER A 446 14.89 -10.76 -48.66
C SER A 446 15.16 -11.04 -47.18
N GLU A 447 15.80 -10.09 -46.48
CA GLU A 447 16.01 -10.13 -45.02
C GLU A 447 14.71 -10.36 -44.23
N TYR A 448 13.56 -9.99 -44.81
CA TYR A 448 12.23 -10.26 -44.27
C TYR A 448 11.99 -11.74 -43.93
N PHE A 449 12.66 -12.67 -44.63
CA PHE A 449 12.47 -14.11 -44.44
C PHE A 449 13.45 -14.77 -43.48
N ILE A 450 14.41 -14.03 -42.90
CA ILE A 450 15.32 -14.59 -41.90
C ILE A 450 14.53 -15.12 -40.70
N ASN A 451 14.92 -16.28 -40.18
CA ASN A 451 14.23 -17.06 -39.15
C ASN A 451 12.88 -17.68 -39.55
N SER A 452 12.40 -17.44 -40.78
CA SER A 452 11.25 -18.17 -41.32
C SER A 452 11.66 -19.56 -41.81
N THR A 453 10.67 -20.42 -42.07
CA THR A 453 10.90 -21.76 -42.61
C THR A 453 10.49 -21.77 -44.08
N TYR A 454 11.33 -22.34 -44.94
CA TYR A 454 10.92 -22.65 -46.31
C TYR A 454 10.48 -24.12 -46.39
N VAL A 455 9.53 -24.39 -47.28
CA VAL A 455 9.08 -25.75 -47.59
C VAL A 455 9.17 -26.00 -49.09
N ILE A 456 9.59 -27.21 -49.49
CA ILE A 456 9.49 -27.67 -50.87
C ILE A 456 8.37 -28.71 -50.92
N ILE A 457 7.41 -28.51 -51.82
CA ILE A 457 6.26 -29.41 -52.01
C ILE A 457 6.20 -29.91 -53.45
N ASP A 458 5.61 -31.09 -53.66
CA ASP A 458 5.29 -31.59 -55.01
C ASP A 458 3.97 -31.03 -55.57
N GLU A 459 3.63 -31.44 -56.79
CA GLU A 459 2.40 -31.05 -57.50
C GLU A 459 1.09 -31.48 -56.79
N LEU A 460 1.17 -32.43 -55.85
CA LEU A 460 0.04 -32.89 -55.04
C LEU A 460 -0.01 -32.17 -53.68
N GLY A 461 0.90 -31.22 -53.42
CA GLY A 461 0.98 -30.46 -52.19
C GLY A 461 1.65 -31.19 -51.02
N ARG A 462 2.30 -32.33 -51.26
CA ARG A 462 3.02 -33.08 -50.22
C ARG A 462 4.35 -32.40 -49.92
N VAL A 463 4.65 -32.18 -48.64
CA VAL A 463 5.90 -31.56 -48.17
C VAL A 463 7.04 -32.57 -48.29
N LEU A 464 8.11 -32.19 -48.98
CA LEU A 464 9.29 -33.01 -49.26
C LEU A 464 10.54 -32.54 -48.52
N LEU A 465 10.66 -31.23 -48.30
CA LEU A 465 11.75 -30.62 -47.53
C LEU A 465 11.21 -29.46 -46.70
N THR A 466 11.77 -29.26 -45.51
CA THR A 466 11.41 -28.16 -44.61
C THR A 466 12.62 -27.76 -43.78
N GLU A 467 13.08 -26.52 -43.93
CA GLU A 467 14.24 -26.02 -43.19
C GLU A 467 14.11 -24.53 -42.87
N LYS A 468 14.89 -24.07 -41.88
CA LYS A 468 14.95 -22.66 -41.48
C LYS A 468 15.89 -21.85 -42.36
N ILE A 469 15.48 -20.63 -42.63
CA ILE A 469 16.26 -19.61 -43.33
C ILE A 469 17.11 -18.86 -42.30
N ASN A 470 18.43 -19.07 -42.37
CA ASN A 470 19.37 -18.42 -41.45
C ASN A 470 20.20 -17.30 -42.12
N SER A 471 20.19 -17.24 -43.45
CA SER A 471 20.89 -16.21 -44.25
C SER A 471 20.04 -15.79 -45.45
N THR A 472 20.36 -14.65 -46.03
CA THR A 472 19.67 -14.10 -47.21
C THR A 472 20.02 -14.83 -48.51
N GLU A 473 21.09 -15.63 -48.50
CA GLU A 473 21.49 -16.47 -49.62
C GLU A 473 22.16 -17.74 -49.10
N PHE A 474 21.71 -18.90 -49.58
CA PHE A 474 22.27 -20.21 -49.23
C PHE A 474 21.89 -21.27 -50.28
N LYS A 475 22.61 -22.39 -50.25
CA LYS A 475 22.40 -23.53 -51.15
C LYS A 475 21.45 -24.55 -50.53
N ILE A 476 20.60 -25.12 -51.37
CA ILE A 476 19.68 -26.20 -51.01
C ILE A 476 20.01 -27.43 -51.85
N ASP A 477 20.27 -28.54 -51.17
CA ASP A 477 20.49 -29.84 -51.78
C ASP A 477 19.13 -30.46 -52.16
N VAL A 478 18.98 -30.81 -53.44
CA VAL A 478 17.79 -31.49 -53.99
C VAL A 478 18.14 -32.87 -54.55
N THR A 479 19.26 -33.44 -54.11
CA THR A 479 19.75 -34.76 -54.55
C THR A 479 18.76 -35.89 -54.28
N SER A 480 17.88 -35.73 -53.30
CA SER A 480 16.82 -36.69 -52.97
C SER A 480 15.57 -36.56 -53.86
N LEU A 481 15.41 -35.45 -54.59
CA LEU A 481 14.25 -35.18 -55.44
C LEU A 481 14.44 -35.81 -56.83
N LYS A 482 13.36 -36.39 -57.36
CA LYS A 482 13.30 -36.93 -58.72
C LYS A 482 13.15 -35.81 -59.75
N ASN A 483 13.32 -36.13 -61.03
CA ASN A 483 13.03 -35.19 -62.11
C ASN A 483 11.54 -34.79 -62.06
N GLY A 484 11.26 -33.49 -62.01
CA GLY A 484 9.89 -33.00 -61.85
C GLY A 484 9.79 -31.51 -61.52
N MET A 485 8.55 -31.04 -61.44
CA MET A 485 8.21 -29.69 -60.99
C MET A 485 7.83 -29.71 -59.50
N TYR A 486 8.34 -28.71 -58.78
CA TYR A 486 8.12 -28.51 -57.36
C TYR A 486 7.78 -27.06 -57.08
N HIS A 487 7.21 -26.80 -55.90
CA HIS A 487 6.98 -25.46 -55.41
C HIS A 487 7.76 -25.24 -54.12
N LEU A 488 8.61 -24.21 -54.11
CA LEU A 488 9.22 -23.70 -52.89
C LEU A 488 8.28 -22.65 -52.30
N ASN A 489 7.94 -22.76 -51.01
CA ASN A 489 7.05 -21.83 -50.31
C ASN A 489 7.70 -21.28 -49.04
N ILE A 490 7.56 -19.97 -48.81
CA ILE A 490 7.99 -19.29 -47.58
C ILE A 490 6.86 -18.34 -47.19
N ASN A 491 6.24 -18.54 -46.02
CA ASN A 491 5.18 -17.65 -45.48
C ASN A 491 4.09 -17.25 -46.51
N GLY A 492 3.70 -18.16 -47.41
CA GLY A 492 2.67 -17.92 -48.45
C GLY A 492 3.22 -17.43 -49.79
N TYR A 493 4.50 -17.08 -49.89
CA TYR A 493 5.18 -16.76 -51.15
C TYR A 493 5.66 -18.05 -51.82
N SER A 494 5.36 -18.25 -53.10
CA SER A 494 5.73 -19.47 -53.82
C SER A 494 6.57 -19.21 -55.07
N LYS A 495 7.61 -20.02 -55.29
CA LYS A 495 8.40 -20.07 -56.52
C LYS A 495 8.41 -21.47 -57.10
N LYS A 496 8.23 -21.57 -58.42
CA LYS A 496 8.41 -22.81 -59.17
C LYS A 496 9.88 -23.22 -59.16
N LEU A 497 10.15 -24.48 -58.84
CA LEU A 497 11.44 -25.14 -58.91
C LEU A 497 11.33 -26.32 -59.88
N ILE A 498 12.26 -26.44 -60.82
CA ILE A 498 12.33 -27.56 -61.75
C ILE A 498 13.60 -28.34 -61.41
N VAL A 499 13.50 -29.65 -61.19
CA VAL A 499 14.68 -30.52 -60.98
C VAL A 499 14.86 -31.40 -62.22
N ILE A 500 16.07 -31.39 -62.79
CA ILE A 500 16.46 -32.23 -63.94
C ILE A 500 17.82 -32.86 -63.67
N ARG A 501 17.84 -34.19 -63.59
CA ARG A 501 19.06 -35.01 -63.60
C ARG A 501 19.42 -35.40 -65.01
N ASN A 502 20.71 -35.26 -65.31
CA ASN A 502 21.34 -35.84 -66.48
C ASN A 502 21.61 -37.33 -66.24
#